data_AF-A0A7V8Y0A9-F1
#
_entry.id   AF-A0A7V8Y0A9-F1
#
_cell.length_a   1.000
_cell.length_b   1.000
_cell.length_c   1.000
_cell.angle_alpha   90.00
_cell.angle_beta   90.00
_cell.angle_gamma   90.00
#
_symmetry.space_group_name_H-M   'P 1'
#
loop_
_entity.id
_entity.type
_entity.pdbx_description
1 polymer ?
#
loop_
_entity_poly.entity_id
_entity_poly.type
_entity_poly.pdbx_seq_one_letter_code
_entity_poly.pdbx_strand_id
1 'polypeptide(L)'
;MSLASEERRELTDLLDELGPDAPTLCTGWTTRDLTSHLLARERKPWAAPGILVTALEPLARLAMRGYDDLPWPKLVEKLRGGPPPWSIYGVPKLDRMFNGNEFLVHHEDVRRGGSDWQPRAP
;
A
#
# COMPACT_ATOMS: atom_id res chain seq x y z
N MET A 1 7.07 15.19 -10.64
CA MET A 1 6.61 14.09 -9.76
C MET A 1 5.09 14.06 -9.78
N SER A 2 4.46 12.88 -9.71
CA SER A 2 3.00 12.76 -9.54
C SER A 2 2.66 12.69 -8.06
N LEU A 3 1.43 13.06 -7.68
CA LEU A 3 0.93 12.89 -6.31
C LEU A 3 1.17 11.46 -5.80
N ALA A 4 0.87 10.44 -6.62
CA ALA A 4 1.10 9.05 -6.28
C ALA A 4 2.58 8.72 -6.00
N SER A 5 3.52 9.30 -6.75
CA SER A 5 4.95 9.09 -6.51
C SER A 5 5.46 9.76 -5.23
N GLU A 6 4.87 10.91 -4.87
CA GLU A 6 5.21 11.65 -3.65
C GLU A 6 4.64 10.96 -2.42
N GLU A 7 3.34 10.65 -2.43
CA GLU A 7 2.68 9.92 -1.34
C GLU A 7 3.30 8.53 -1.14
N ARG A 8 3.73 7.83 -2.20
CA ARG A 8 4.49 6.57 -2.05
C ARG A 8 5.79 6.78 -1.29
N ARG A 9 6.58 7.79 -1.66
CA ARG A 9 7.87 8.05 -1.02
C ARG A 9 7.66 8.30 0.48
N GLU A 10 6.79 9.24 0.81
CA GLU A 10 6.52 9.62 2.19
C GLU A 10 5.91 8.48 3.01
N LEU A 11 4.97 7.71 2.42
CA LEU A 11 4.46 6.50 3.04
C LEU A 11 5.59 5.51 3.34
N THR A 12 6.48 5.24 2.39
CA THR A 12 7.56 4.28 2.62
C THR A 12 8.55 4.74 3.68
N ASP A 13 8.77 6.05 3.82
CA ASP A 13 9.63 6.60 4.87
C ASP A 13 8.95 6.44 6.24
N LEU A 14 7.65 6.74 6.34
CA LEU A 14 6.86 6.51 7.55
C LEU A 14 6.79 5.02 7.94
N LEU A 15 6.70 4.11 6.97
CA LEU A 15 6.71 2.67 7.23
C LEU A 15 8.06 2.19 7.80
N ASP A 16 9.17 2.79 7.37
CA ASP A 16 10.49 2.51 7.95
C ASP A 16 10.57 2.99 9.41
N GLU A 17 9.91 4.10 9.77
CA GLU A 17 9.84 4.62 11.14
C GLU A 17 8.95 3.77 12.07
N LEU A 18 7.76 3.37 11.61
CA LEU A 18 6.75 2.70 12.44
C LEU A 18 6.98 1.20 12.62
N GLY A 19 7.63 0.53 11.66
CA GLY A 19 7.77 -0.92 11.67
C GLY A 19 6.50 -1.67 11.23
N PRO A 20 6.50 -3.02 11.25
CA PRO A 20 5.46 -3.86 10.64
C PRO A 20 4.16 -4.02 11.46
N ASP A 21 4.19 -3.70 12.76
CA ASP A 21 3.10 -4.01 13.70
C ASP A 21 2.28 -2.78 14.10
N ALA A 22 2.60 -1.61 13.54
CA ALA A 22 1.90 -0.38 13.88
C ALA A 22 0.44 -0.41 13.38
N PRO A 23 -0.50 0.15 14.16
CA PRO A 23 -1.91 0.19 13.78
C PRO A 23 -2.17 1.11 12.58
N THR A 24 -3.24 0.81 11.85
CA THR A 24 -3.76 1.65 10.76
C THR A 24 -5.25 1.97 11.00
N LEU A 25 -5.82 2.92 10.25
CA LEU A 25 -7.27 3.14 10.25
C LEU A 25 -8.06 1.99 9.59
N CYS A 26 -7.41 1.14 8.80
CA CYS A 26 -8.01 -0.09 8.30
C CYS A 26 -8.18 -1.05 9.49
N THR A 27 -9.41 -1.18 10.00
CA THR A 27 -9.68 -1.96 11.22
C THR A 27 -9.14 -3.38 11.12
N GLY A 28 -8.29 -3.75 12.08
CA GLY A 28 -7.66 -5.06 12.15
C GLY A 28 -6.42 -5.24 11.25
N TRP A 29 -5.97 -4.20 10.56
CA TRP A 29 -4.76 -4.23 9.72
C TRP A 29 -3.60 -3.50 10.40
N THR A 30 -2.44 -4.14 10.38
CA THR A 30 -1.16 -3.48 10.68
C THR A 30 -0.57 -2.80 9.44
N THR A 31 0.48 -2.02 9.62
CA THR A 31 1.32 -1.51 8.52
C THR A 31 1.83 -2.62 7.60
N ARG A 32 2.09 -3.83 8.12
CA ARG A 32 2.44 -5.00 7.30
C ARG A 32 1.30 -5.47 6.41
N ASP A 33 0.08 -5.53 6.92
CA ASP A 33 -1.10 -5.92 6.12
C ASP A 33 -1.33 -4.90 4.99
N LEU A 34 -1.32 -3.60 5.33
CA LEU A 34 -1.51 -2.52 4.38
C LEU A 34 -0.41 -2.50 3.30
N THR A 35 0.85 -2.71 3.69
CA THR A 35 1.97 -2.82 2.73
C THR A 35 1.81 -4.02 1.79
N SER A 36 1.38 -5.16 2.32
CA SER A 36 1.16 -6.38 1.54
C SER A 36 -0.01 -6.22 0.56
N HIS A 37 -1.07 -5.52 0.96
CA HIS A 37 -2.18 -5.14 0.09
C HIS A 37 -1.72 -4.28 -1.10
N LEU A 38 -0.97 -3.22 -0.84
CA LEU A 38 -0.43 -2.34 -1.88
C LEU A 38 0.46 -3.11 -2.88
N LEU A 39 1.32 -4.00 -2.38
CA LEU A 39 2.17 -4.84 -3.23
C LEU A 39 1.35 -5.84 -4.05
N ALA A 40 0.36 -6.49 -3.43
CA ALA A 40 -0.52 -7.43 -4.10
C ALA A 40 -1.30 -6.75 -5.23
N ARG A 41 -1.87 -5.57 -4.98
CA ARG A 41 -2.56 -4.76 -5.98
C ARG A 41 -1.68 -4.50 -7.19
N GLU A 42 -0.43 -4.06 -6.97
CA GLU A 42 0.49 -3.72 -8.05
C GLU A 42 1.06 -4.92 -8.83
N ARG A 43 1.16 -6.09 -8.20
CA ARG A 43 1.95 -7.24 -8.70
C ARG A 43 1.17 -8.54 -8.86
N LYS A 44 -0.13 -8.57 -8.52
CA LYS A 44 -0.97 -9.77 -8.59
C LYS A 44 -2.26 -9.42 -9.32
N PRO A 45 -2.22 -9.17 -10.65
CA PRO A 45 -3.40 -8.78 -11.41
C PRO A 45 -4.53 -9.81 -11.36
N TRP A 46 -4.20 -11.10 -11.18
CA TRP A 46 -5.19 -12.16 -10.98
C TRP A 46 -6.02 -12.02 -9.69
N ALA A 47 -5.51 -11.26 -8.71
CA ALA A 47 -6.18 -11.02 -7.43
C ALA A 47 -7.02 -9.74 -7.43
N ALA A 48 -6.97 -8.92 -8.49
CA ALA A 48 -7.74 -7.69 -8.60
C ALA A 48 -9.26 -7.86 -8.37
N PRO A 49 -9.92 -8.94 -8.84
CA PRO A 49 -11.32 -9.18 -8.53
C PRO A 49 -11.61 -9.31 -7.01
N GLY A 50 -10.66 -9.84 -6.24
CA GLY A 50 -10.79 -9.98 -4.79
C GLY A 50 -10.69 -8.66 -4.02
N ILE A 51 -10.13 -7.62 -4.64
CA ILE A 51 -10.09 -6.26 -4.08
C ILE A 51 -11.42 -5.54 -4.32
N LEU A 52 -12.12 -5.86 -5.42
CA LEU A 52 -13.34 -5.17 -5.86
C LEU A 52 -14.63 -5.88 -5.47
N VAL A 53 -14.58 -7.20 -5.27
CA VAL A 53 -15.76 -8.06 -5.05
C VAL A 53 -15.58 -8.83 -3.74
N THR A 54 -16.42 -8.55 -2.75
CA THR A 54 -16.36 -9.18 -1.41
C THR A 54 -16.38 -10.71 -1.45
N ALA A 55 -17.16 -11.32 -2.35
CA ALA A 55 -17.20 -12.78 -2.50
C ALA A 55 -15.86 -13.40 -2.95
N LEU A 56 -14.95 -12.58 -3.50
CA LEU A 56 -13.64 -12.98 -3.98
C LEU A 56 -12.50 -12.50 -3.08
N GLU A 57 -12.80 -11.93 -1.91
CA GLU A 57 -11.81 -11.50 -0.90
C GLU A 57 -10.73 -12.57 -0.59
N PRO A 58 -11.03 -13.89 -0.59
CA PRO A 58 -9.99 -14.90 -0.42
C PRO A 58 -8.84 -14.84 -1.44
N LEU A 59 -9.09 -14.36 -2.67
CA LEU A 59 -8.03 -14.17 -3.68
C LEU A 59 -7.07 -13.05 -3.27
N ALA A 60 -7.60 -11.92 -2.77
CA ALA A 60 -6.79 -10.82 -2.27
C ALA A 60 -5.96 -11.25 -1.05
N ARG A 61 -6.58 -11.97 -0.11
CA ARG A 61 -5.86 -12.55 1.05
C ARG A 61 -4.75 -13.50 0.63
N LEU A 62 -4.99 -14.37 -0.36
CA LEU A 62 -3.95 -15.27 -0.89
C LEU A 62 -2.80 -14.51 -1.55
N ALA A 63 -3.10 -13.42 -2.25
CA ALA A 63 -2.09 -12.57 -2.87
C ALA A 63 -1.21 -11.86 -1.83
N MET A 64 -1.80 -11.39 -0.72
CA MET A 64 -1.08 -10.77 0.41
C MET A 64 -0.16 -11.77 1.10
N ARG A 65 -0.62 -13.01 1.35
CA ARG A 65 0.18 -14.08 1.99
C ARG A 65 1.48 -14.39 1.25
N GLY A 66 1.55 -14.09 -0.04
CA GLY A 66 2.79 -14.21 -0.81
C GLY A 66 3.94 -13.29 -0.35
N TYR A 67 3.69 -12.42 0.63
CA TYR A 67 4.67 -11.50 1.21
C TYR A 67 4.96 -11.77 2.70
N ASP A 68 4.30 -12.75 3.33
CA ASP A 68 4.42 -13.01 4.78
C ASP A 68 5.87 -13.32 5.18
N ASP A 69 6.57 -14.11 4.38
CA ASP A 69 7.95 -14.54 4.64
C ASP A 69 9.01 -13.48 4.32
N LEU A 70 8.62 -12.32 3.77
CA LEU A 70 9.59 -11.27 3.47
C LEU A 70 9.98 -10.48 4.74
N PRO A 71 11.29 -10.23 4.93
CA PRO A 71 11.75 -9.30 5.95
C PRO A 71 11.15 -7.91 5.74
N TRP A 72 10.77 -7.23 6.82
CA TRP A 72 10.09 -5.93 6.76
C TRP A 72 10.80 -4.90 5.86
N PRO A 73 12.12 -4.66 5.98
CA PRO A 73 12.82 -3.70 5.12
C PRO A 73 12.71 -4.06 3.62
N LYS A 74 12.61 -5.34 3.29
CA LYS A 74 12.46 -5.81 1.90
C LYS A 74 11.04 -5.61 1.36
N LEU A 75 10.00 -5.65 2.20
CA LEU A 75 8.65 -5.24 1.78
C LEU A 75 8.61 -3.74 1.47
N VAL A 76 9.14 -2.91 2.37
CA VAL A 76 9.14 -1.45 2.21
C VAL A 76 9.97 -1.04 0.99
N GLU A 77 11.16 -1.62 0.80
CA GLU A 77 12.00 -1.41 -0.39
C GLU A 77 11.27 -1.78 -1.69
N LYS A 78 10.53 -2.91 -1.69
CA LYS A 78 9.72 -3.30 -2.85
C LYS A 78 8.64 -2.28 -3.17
N LEU A 79 7.95 -1.76 -2.15
CA LEU A 79 6.90 -0.76 -2.34
C LEU A 79 7.50 0.55 -2.85
N ARG A 80 8.62 0.98 -2.27
CA ARG A 80 9.39 2.18 -2.66
C ARG A 80 9.83 2.12 -4.12
N GLY A 81 10.24 0.95 -4.60
CA GLY A 81 10.66 0.72 -5.99
C GLY A 81 9.55 0.87 -7.05
N GLY A 82 8.28 1.04 -6.65
CA GLY A 82 7.18 1.20 -7.58
C GLY A 82 6.71 -0.11 -8.22
N PRO A 83 5.64 -0.07 -9.03
CA PRO A 83 5.09 -1.26 -9.68
C PRO A 83 6.07 -1.79 -10.77
N PRO A 84 6.03 -3.10 -11.08
CA PRO A 84 6.85 -3.65 -12.16
C PRO A 84 6.42 -3.10 -13.53
N PRO A 85 7.31 -3.07 -14.55
CA PRO A 85 7.02 -2.43 -15.84
C PRO A 85 5.80 -2.96 -16.59
N TRP A 86 5.42 -4.22 -16.35
CA TRP A 86 4.24 -4.86 -16.96
C TRP A 86 2.92 -4.52 -16.26
N SER A 87 2.96 -3.87 -15.09
CA SER A 87 1.78 -3.54 -14.31
C SER A 87 1.04 -2.35 -14.91
N ILE A 88 -0.29 -2.43 -14.96
CA ILE A 88 -1.14 -1.31 -15.40
C ILE A 88 -0.96 -0.06 -14.53
N TYR A 89 -0.51 -0.25 -13.28
CA TYR A 89 -0.23 0.81 -12.32
C TYR A 89 1.08 1.55 -12.62
N GLY A 90 1.93 1.03 -13.51
CA GLY A 90 3.10 1.74 -14.04
C GLY A 90 2.79 2.68 -15.20
N VAL A 91 1.54 2.71 -15.69
CA VAL A 91 1.13 3.56 -16.82
C VAL A 91 0.75 4.96 -16.31
N PRO A 92 1.49 6.04 -16.67
CA PRO A 92 1.34 7.37 -16.05
C PRO A 92 -0.06 8.00 -16.13
N LYS A 93 -0.85 7.65 -17.15
CA LYS A 93 -2.24 8.14 -17.29
C LYS A 93 -3.22 7.40 -16.37
N LEU A 94 -3.00 6.11 -16.15
CA LEU A 94 -3.84 5.28 -15.27
C LEU A 94 -3.42 5.45 -13.80
N ASP A 95 -2.15 5.74 -13.55
CA ASP A 95 -1.59 6.12 -12.25
C ASP A 95 -2.38 7.27 -11.59
N ARG A 96 -2.70 8.33 -12.33
CA ARG A 96 -3.48 9.45 -11.77
C ARG A 96 -4.91 9.09 -11.39
N MET A 97 -5.54 8.16 -12.10
CA MET A 97 -6.95 7.82 -11.91
C MET A 97 -7.14 6.74 -10.84
N PHE A 98 -6.16 5.84 -10.68
CA PHE A 98 -6.25 4.68 -9.80
C PHE A 98 -5.24 4.66 -8.64
N ASN A 99 -4.07 5.29 -8.74
CA ASN A 99 -3.05 5.25 -7.68
C ASN A 99 -3.00 6.51 -6.80
N GLY A 100 -3.38 7.67 -7.34
CA GLY A 100 -3.32 8.94 -6.59
C GLY A 100 -4.15 8.90 -5.31
N ASN A 101 -5.42 8.48 -5.42
CA ASN A 101 -6.28 8.30 -4.25
C ASN A 101 -5.80 7.16 -3.36
N GLU A 102 -5.31 6.06 -3.93
CA GLU A 102 -4.87 4.88 -3.17
C GLU A 102 -3.71 5.21 -2.23
N PHE A 103 -2.64 5.84 -2.74
CA PHE A 103 -1.47 6.18 -1.93
C PHE A 103 -1.77 7.29 -0.93
N LEU A 104 -2.57 8.29 -1.30
CA LEU A 104 -2.97 9.33 -0.36
C LEU A 104 -3.82 8.75 0.79
N VAL A 105 -4.83 7.93 0.47
CA VAL A 105 -5.72 7.32 1.48
C VAL A 105 -4.91 6.43 2.40
N HIS A 106 -4.12 5.51 1.86
CA HIS A 106 -3.37 4.57 2.68
C HIS A 106 -2.17 5.19 3.41
N HIS A 107 -1.62 6.30 2.89
CA HIS A 107 -0.69 7.10 3.67
C HIS A 107 -1.37 7.75 4.86
N GLU A 108 -2.57 8.32 4.69
CA GLU A 108 -3.35 8.84 5.82
C GLU A 108 -3.83 7.76 6.78
N ASP A 109 -4.16 6.55 6.30
CA ASP A 109 -4.52 5.41 7.17
C ASP A 109 -3.38 5.04 8.12
N VAL A 110 -2.13 5.12 7.66
CA VAL A 110 -0.94 4.87 8.48
C VAL A 110 -0.66 6.05 9.41
N ARG A 111 -0.64 7.29 8.90
CA ARG A 111 -0.39 8.49 9.72
C ARG A 111 -1.37 8.62 10.87
N ARG A 112 -2.64 8.28 10.65
CA ARG A 112 -3.75 8.44 11.60
C ARG A 112 -4.04 7.18 12.42
N GLY A 113 -3.37 6.07 12.12
CA GLY A 113 -3.51 4.82 12.87
C GLY A 113 -2.93 4.90 14.28
N GLY A 114 -1.93 5.75 14.50
CA GLY A 114 -1.31 6.00 15.81
C GLY A 114 -1.96 7.13 16.61
N SER A 115 -1.62 7.22 17.90
CA SER A 115 -2.17 8.22 18.84
C SER A 115 -1.64 9.64 18.65
N ASP A 116 -0.51 9.80 17.95
CA ASP A 116 0.26 11.05 17.93
C ASP A 116 0.09 11.85 16.63
N TRP A 117 -1.01 11.58 15.91
CA TRP A 117 -1.27 12.22 14.62
C TRP A 117 -1.37 13.75 14.72
N GLN A 118 -0.79 14.43 13.72
CA GLN A 118 -0.89 15.88 13.53
C GLN A 118 -1.36 16.21 12.10
N PRO A 119 -2.17 17.28 11.92
CA PRO A 119 -2.54 17.77 10.60
C PRO A 119 -1.32 18.04 9.71
N ARG A 120 -1.45 17.83 8.39
CA ARG A 120 -0.41 18.27 7.44
C ARG A 120 -0.33 19.80 7.43
N ALA A 121 0.87 20.33 7.21
CA ALA A 121 1.03 21.74 6.91
C ALA A 121 0.31 22.07 5.57
N PRO A 122 -0.29 23.27 5.44
CA PRO A 122 -0.95 23.72 4.23
C PRO A 122 0.01 23.98 3.07
#